data_AF-A0A7C4J534-F1
#
_entry.id   AF-A0A7C4J534-F1
#
_cell.length_a   1.000
_cell.length_b   1.000
_cell.length_c   1.000
_cell.angle_alpha   90.00
_cell.angle_beta   90.00
_cell.angle_gamma   90.00
#
_symmetry.space_group_name_H-M   'P 1'
#
loop_
_entity.id
_entity.type
_entity.pdbx_description
1 polymer ?
#
loop_
_entity_poly.entity_id
_entity_poly.type
_entity_poly.pdbx_seq_one_letter_code
_entity_poly.pdbx_strand_id
1 'polypeptide(L)'
;MQAQASPDPRFGAVEAFRDPGSAAELNLGWERILFYWSQLQPYGPDGEWNVHHVPDNWISDAAAHGRQVVGLIENTPAWATDGSPNIGVPRGLDLPIDDPGNLWAAFVRQLVRRYAGRIDHWIIWNEPDIEPPDYGLQWEGSVADYYQLVKVAYLVAKQENPNAVIHLAGLTHHHDVVNKRTPYLQRFIDEAKTDPSARENHFYFDVATLHIYFTTDSVYDITQLQYGILRRNNLSQPIWINETNSPPSIDPLNPWLNPLFVTSLDQQADFMVQAFALGLAAGAQRIAAYKLIDFPAYEPGHEAYGLVRADATRRPAYDALKVITTHFRDVRVAKLARTGATAVVTLDRGPVTTRIAWARAGADTSITLPAFAPEATLVALDGVTQTVAALNGQYRFTLPAAKCDDPNYGCRLGGRPIVLVENAPANFEASAVIQAGTATLISLPAITATPCPDCPPTPTVTALPTATASPTATPIAPTVTSTSTPAPTATSTPQPTATAEATAIAIVVTPPAAAQAAVPPIAQGFQLESILGVLALGLAVEVGLIMLLLRWRSVRSRSK
;
A
#
# COMPACT_ATOMS: atom_id res chain seq x y z
N MET A 1 3.17 -18.48 -28.60
CA MET A 1 2.80 -17.59 -27.49
C MET A 1 1.79 -16.61 -28.03
N GLN A 2 0.54 -16.62 -27.53
CA GLN A 2 -0.37 -15.49 -27.78
C GLN A 2 0.24 -14.26 -27.10
N ALA A 3 0.29 -13.12 -27.80
CA ALA A 3 0.71 -11.86 -27.18
C ALA A 3 -0.22 -11.59 -26.00
N GLN A 4 0.34 -11.48 -24.80
CA GLN A 4 -0.41 -11.10 -23.60
C GLN A 4 -1.03 -9.73 -23.89
N ALA A 5 -2.36 -9.62 -23.75
CA ALA A 5 -3.05 -8.37 -23.97
C ALA A 5 -2.50 -7.30 -23.01
N SER A 6 -2.32 -6.07 -23.50
CA SER A 6 -1.79 -4.96 -22.69
C SER A 6 -2.49 -4.88 -21.33
N PRO A 7 -1.74 -4.62 -20.25
CA PRO A 7 -2.30 -4.42 -18.92
C PRO A 7 -3.39 -3.35 -18.89
N ASP A 8 -4.41 -3.54 -18.06
CA ASP A 8 -5.40 -2.49 -17.78
C ASP A 8 -4.78 -1.49 -16.79
N PRO A 9 -4.67 -0.19 -17.14
CA PRO A 9 -4.03 0.80 -16.29
C PRO A 9 -4.76 1.03 -14.96
N ARG A 10 -5.99 0.55 -14.79
CA ARG A 10 -6.77 0.70 -13.54
C ARG A 10 -6.21 -0.12 -12.39
N PHE A 11 -5.48 -1.20 -12.65
CA PHE A 11 -5.08 -2.16 -11.62
C PHE A 11 -3.58 -2.18 -11.42
N GLY A 12 -3.14 -1.95 -10.19
CA GLY A 12 -1.73 -1.96 -9.83
C GLY A 12 -1.45 -2.71 -8.54
N ALA A 13 -0.18 -2.71 -8.15
CA ALA A 13 0.26 -3.14 -6.83
C ALA A 13 1.43 -2.30 -6.36
N VAL A 14 1.54 -2.10 -5.05
CA VAL A 14 2.66 -1.39 -4.45
C VAL A 14 3.88 -2.32 -4.37
N GLU A 15 5.05 -1.78 -4.68
CA GLU A 15 6.35 -2.48 -4.69
C GLU A 15 6.41 -3.74 -5.57
N ALA A 16 5.69 -3.73 -6.69
CA ALA A 16 5.65 -4.88 -7.60
C ALA A 16 7.03 -5.25 -8.20
N PHE A 17 7.93 -4.28 -8.38
CA PHE A 17 9.31 -4.44 -8.86
C PHE A 17 10.16 -5.38 -8.01
N ARG A 18 9.74 -5.67 -6.77
CA ARG A 18 10.41 -6.63 -5.89
C ARG A 18 10.19 -8.08 -6.35
N ASP A 19 9.10 -8.35 -7.07
CA ASP A 19 8.81 -9.64 -7.70
C ASP A 19 8.24 -9.41 -9.12
N PRO A 20 9.12 -9.08 -10.09
CA PRO A 20 8.69 -8.75 -11.45
C PRO A 20 8.02 -9.92 -12.17
N GLY A 21 8.34 -11.17 -11.81
CA GLY A 21 7.71 -12.36 -12.36
C GLY A 21 6.23 -12.43 -11.98
N SER A 22 5.93 -12.26 -10.69
CA SER A 22 4.55 -12.15 -10.20
C SER A 22 3.83 -10.93 -10.78
N ALA A 23 4.49 -9.78 -10.88
CA ALA A 23 3.91 -8.58 -11.47
C ALA A 23 3.48 -8.78 -12.94
N ALA A 24 4.29 -9.49 -13.72
CA ALA A 24 4.00 -9.83 -15.11
C ALA A 24 2.88 -10.88 -15.23
N GLU A 25 2.88 -11.91 -14.38
CA GLU A 25 1.82 -12.94 -14.37
C GLU A 25 0.45 -12.36 -14.01
N LEU A 26 0.41 -11.44 -13.05
CA LEU A 26 -0.80 -10.73 -12.65
C LEU A 26 -1.28 -9.72 -13.70
N ASN A 27 -0.47 -9.44 -14.74
CA ASN A 27 -0.76 -8.44 -15.76
C ASN A 27 -1.10 -7.06 -15.15
N LEU A 28 -0.35 -6.65 -14.12
CA LEU A 28 -0.52 -5.35 -13.47
C LEU A 28 -0.30 -4.24 -14.50
N GLY A 29 -1.07 -3.14 -14.41
CA GLY A 29 -0.94 -1.98 -15.30
C GLY A 29 -0.02 -0.89 -14.77
N TRP A 30 0.26 -0.90 -13.47
CA TRP A 30 1.16 0.06 -12.86
C TRP A 30 1.67 -0.43 -11.50
N GLU A 31 2.73 0.21 -11.02
CA GLU A 31 3.34 -0.06 -9.73
C GLU A 31 3.87 1.21 -9.07
N ARG A 32 3.93 1.20 -7.74
CA ARG A 32 4.44 2.32 -6.95
C ARG A 32 5.83 2.01 -6.39
N ILE A 33 6.78 2.94 -6.58
CA ILE A 33 8.17 2.85 -6.10
C ILE A 33 8.47 4.04 -5.18
N LEU A 34 9.22 3.80 -4.10
CA LEU A 34 9.60 4.81 -3.12
C LEU A 34 10.93 5.49 -3.50
N PHE A 35 10.86 6.79 -3.77
CA PHE A 35 11.99 7.67 -4.07
C PHE A 35 12.35 8.48 -2.83
N TYR A 36 13.13 7.89 -1.93
CA TYR A 36 13.57 8.56 -0.71
C TYR A 36 14.65 9.58 -1.03
N TRP A 37 14.38 10.86 -0.79
CA TRP A 37 15.37 11.92 -0.98
C TRP A 37 16.63 11.64 -0.15
N SER A 38 16.46 11.18 1.10
CA SER A 38 17.57 10.83 1.98
C SER A 38 18.46 9.70 1.47
N GLN A 39 17.95 8.81 0.61
CA GLN A 39 18.74 7.74 0.01
C GLN A 39 19.27 8.11 -1.37
N LEU A 40 18.56 8.95 -2.12
CA LEU A 40 18.98 9.41 -3.45
C LEU A 40 20.07 10.48 -3.38
N GLN A 41 20.06 11.34 -2.36
CA GLN A 41 21.07 12.37 -2.09
C GLN A 41 21.52 12.36 -0.61
N PRO A 42 22.23 11.32 -0.15
CA PRO A 42 22.61 11.17 1.25
C PRO A 42 23.67 12.20 1.72
N TYR A 43 24.49 12.73 0.81
CA TYR A 43 25.71 13.49 1.14
C TYR A 43 25.64 15.00 0.86
N GLY A 44 24.45 15.56 0.64
CA GLY A 44 24.27 17.00 0.37
C GLY A 44 23.69 17.29 -1.02
N PRO A 45 23.42 18.57 -1.32
CA PRO A 45 22.81 18.99 -2.58
C PRO A 45 23.72 18.76 -3.80
N ASP A 46 25.04 18.85 -3.60
CA ASP A 46 26.07 18.60 -4.62
C ASP A 46 26.64 17.17 -4.55
N GLY A 47 26.07 16.32 -3.70
CA GLY A 47 26.49 14.93 -3.54
C GLY A 47 26.15 14.09 -4.78
N GLU A 48 26.88 12.98 -4.95
CA GLU A 48 26.58 12.02 -6.03
C GLU A 48 25.16 11.46 -5.88
N TRP A 49 24.43 11.41 -7.01
CA TRP A 49 23.10 10.80 -7.05
C TRP A 49 23.21 9.28 -6.88
N ASN A 50 22.63 8.75 -5.81
CA ASN A 50 22.67 7.32 -5.52
C ASN A 50 21.70 6.54 -6.43
N VAL A 51 22.22 5.97 -7.51
CA VAL A 51 21.46 5.16 -8.47
C VAL A 51 21.04 3.79 -7.91
N HIS A 52 21.57 3.36 -6.76
CA HIS A 52 21.26 2.05 -6.19
C HIS A 52 19.96 2.03 -5.38
N HIS A 53 19.46 3.20 -4.94
CA HIS A 53 18.18 3.27 -4.22
C HIS A 53 17.00 2.95 -5.14
N VAL A 54 17.01 3.49 -6.37
CA VAL A 54 16.09 3.13 -7.45
C VAL A 54 16.87 2.74 -8.70
N PRO A 55 17.26 1.47 -8.82
CA PRO A 55 17.96 0.94 -9.98
C PRO A 55 17.15 1.08 -11.29
N ASP A 56 17.80 1.50 -12.36
CA ASP A 56 17.18 1.71 -13.69
C ASP A 56 16.54 0.44 -14.27
N ASN A 57 16.96 -0.76 -13.85
CA ASN A 57 16.37 -2.02 -14.30
C ASN A 57 14.95 -2.22 -13.78
N TRP A 58 14.56 -1.67 -12.62
CA TRP A 58 13.17 -1.73 -12.15
C TRP A 58 12.23 -1.00 -13.11
N ILE A 59 12.65 0.18 -13.57
CA ILE A 59 11.88 1.02 -14.49
C ILE A 59 11.85 0.38 -15.89
N SER A 60 12.97 -0.19 -16.32
CA SER A 60 13.07 -0.85 -17.63
C SER A 60 12.23 -2.14 -17.70
N ASP A 61 12.17 -2.91 -16.61
CA ASP A 61 11.32 -4.11 -16.51
C ASP A 61 9.83 -3.73 -16.57
N ALA A 62 9.43 -2.72 -15.80
CA ALA A 62 8.07 -2.20 -15.84
C ALA A 62 7.66 -1.79 -17.27
N ALA A 63 8.49 -1.00 -17.94
CA ALA A 63 8.25 -0.58 -19.32
C ALA A 63 8.16 -1.77 -20.29
N ALA A 64 9.04 -2.78 -20.16
CA ALA A 64 9.04 -3.97 -21.01
C ALA A 64 7.74 -4.80 -20.90
N HIS A 65 7.03 -4.68 -19.79
CA HIS A 65 5.74 -5.33 -19.55
C HIS A 65 4.53 -4.39 -19.66
N GLY A 66 4.73 -3.16 -20.16
CA GLY A 66 3.66 -2.17 -20.29
C GLY A 66 3.12 -1.66 -18.94
N ARG A 67 3.89 -1.78 -17.87
CA ARG A 67 3.58 -1.24 -16.53
C ARG A 67 4.08 0.18 -16.39
N GLN A 68 3.20 1.06 -15.93
CA GLN A 68 3.57 2.41 -15.56
C GLN A 68 4.20 2.43 -14.16
N VAL A 69 5.34 3.12 -14.01
CA VAL A 69 5.91 3.42 -12.70
C VAL A 69 5.31 4.72 -12.16
N VAL A 70 4.91 4.69 -10.89
CA VAL A 70 4.45 5.84 -10.11
C VAL A 70 5.44 6.07 -8.97
N GLY A 71 6.14 7.20 -8.97
CA GLY A 71 7.13 7.51 -7.95
C GLY A 71 6.51 8.22 -6.75
N LEU A 72 6.69 7.69 -5.54
CA LEU A 72 6.38 8.41 -4.31
C LEU A 72 7.65 9.08 -3.79
N ILE A 73 7.64 10.40 -3.68
CA ILE A 73 8.77 11.20 -3.23
C ILE A 73 8.58 11.53 -1.74
N GLU A 74 9.51 11.11 -0.89
CA GLU A 74 9.48 11.38 0.56
C GLU A 74 10.89 11.36 1.18
N ASN A 75 10.96 11.41 2.52
CA ASN A 75 12.16 11.29 3.32
C ASN A 75 13.20 12.42 3.15
N THR A 76 12.97 13.57 3.77
CA THR A 76 13.92 14.70 3.79
C THR A 76 15.25 14.29 4.44
N PRO A 77 16.41 14.40 3.76
CA PRO A 77 17.70 14.08 4.37
C PRO A 77 17.99 15.00 5.57
N ALA A 78 18.77 14.49 6.52
CA ALA A 78 19.16 15.24 7.71
C ALA A 78 19.86 16.58 7.40
N TRP A 79 20.58 16.68 6.29
CA TRP A 79 21.23 17.93 5.87
C TRP A 79 20.25 18.95 5.28
N ALA A 80 19.01 18.56 4.96
CA ALA A 80 18.03 19.40 4.26
C ALA A 80 16.88 19.88 5.14
N THR A 81 16.86 19.58 6.44
CA THR A 81 15.82 20.02 7.39
C THR A 81 16.46 20.48 8.70
N ASP A 82 15.85 21.46 9.37
CA ASP A 82 16.18 21.81 10.76
C ASP A 82 15.32 21.01 11.77
N GLY A 83 14.33 20.26 11.27
CA GLY A 83 13.46 19.38 12.04
C GLY A 83 13.95 17.92 12.06
N SER A 84 13.03 16.98 12.17
CA SER A 84 13.38 15.56 12.27
C SER A 84 13.82 15.01 10.90
N PRO A 85 14.96 14.30 10.81
CA PRO A 85 15.33 13.60 9.58
C PRO A 85 14.20 12.68 9.08
N ASN A 86 14.09 12.57 7.76
CA ASN A 86 13.06 11.87 7.00
C ASN A 86 11.69 12.55 7.02
N ILE A 87 11.15 12.96 8.18
CA ILE A 87 9.78 13.49 8.26
C ILE A 87 9.69 15.02 8.24
N GLY A 88 10.84 15.70 8.30
CA GLY A 88 10.96 17.13 8.50
C GLY A 88 10.72 18.00 7.28
N VAL A 89 10.22 19.21 7.53
CA VAL A 89 10.00 20.24 6.49
C VAL A 89 11.36 20.63 5.87
N PRO A 90 11.49 20.61 4.52
CA PRO A 90 12.72 21.03 3.85
C PRO A 90 13.10 22.49 4.10
N ARG A 91 14.39 22.78 4.29
CA ARG A 91 14.89 24.16 4.42
C ARG A 91 14.69 24.94 3.13
N GLY A 92 14.29 26.20 3.28
CA GLY A 92 14.05 27.10 2.17
C GLY A 92 12.81 26.79 1.36
N LEU A 93 11.87 25.97 1.88
CA LEU A 93 10.65 25.58 1.17
C LEU A 93 9.79 26.79 0.73
N ASP A 94 9.81 27.88 1.49
CA ASP A 94 9.09 29.13 1.18
C ASP A 94 9.81 30.05 0.17
N LEU A 95 11.07 29.74 -0.19
CA LEU A 95 11.81 30.53 -1.17
C LEU A 95 11.29 30.26 -2.59
N PRO A 96 11.49 31.19 -3.55
CA PRO A 96 11.15 30.95 -4.95
C PRO A 96 11.76 29.65 -5.51
N ILE A 97 11.08 29.01 -6.47
CA ILE A 97 11.49 27.70 -7.02
C ILE A 97 12.83 27.71 -7.79
N ASP A 98 13.31 28.90 -8.17
CA ASP A 98 14.60 29.10 -8.84
C ASP A 98 15.66 29.64 -7.86
N ASP A 99 15.30 29.84 -6.59
CA ASP A 99 16.24 30.22 -5.54
C ASP A 99 17.11 29.02 -5.16
N PRO A 100 18.45 29.14 -5.16
CA PRO A 100 19.34 28.04 -4.79
C PRO A 100 19.17 27.57 -3.34
N GLY A 101 18.57 28.39 -2.48
CA GLY A 101 18.22 28.03 -1.11
C GLY A 101 16.96 27.15 -0.99
N ASN A 102 16.14 27.03 -2.04
CA ASN A 102 15.00 26.11 -2.04
C ASN A 102 15.48 24.68 -2.34
N LEU A 103 15.89 23.96 -1.30
CA LEU A 103 16.50 22.63 -1.44
C LEU A 103 15.52 21.60 -2.00
N TRP A 104 14.23 21.72 -1.66
CA TRP A 104 13.18 20.85 -2.20
C TRP A 104 13.00 21.07 -3.71
N ALA A 105 12.95 22.33 -4.16
CA ALA A 105 12.87 22.64 -5.58
C ALA A 105 14.06 22.07 -6.36
N ALA A 106 15.28 22.24 -5.84
CA ALA A 106 16.49 21.70 -6.46
C ALA A 106 16.45 20.17 -6.60
N PHE A 107 16.02 19.46 -5.55
CA PHE A 107 15.90 18.00 -5.58
C PHE A 107 14.82 17.53 -6.57
N VAL A 108 13.61 18.08 -6.51
CA VAL A 108 12.52 17.70 -7.44
C VAL A 108 12.95 17.97 -8.88
N ARG A 109 13.67 19.07 -9.13
CA ARG A 109 14.19 19.40 -10.46
C ARG A 109 15.11 18.33 -11.00
N GLN A 110 16.09 17.92 -10.20
CA GLN A 110 17.04 16.88 -10.58
C GLN A 110 16.35 15.53 -10.78
N LEU A 111 15.42 15.17 -9.88
CA LEU A 111 14.66 13.92 -9.93
C LEU A 111 13.81 13.84 -11.21
N VAL A 112 12.94 14.81 -11.43
CA VAL A 112 12.00 14.81 -12.56
C VAL A 112 12.76 14.88 -13.88
N ARG A 113 13.80 15.71 -13.99
CA ARG A 113 14.66 15.76 -15.19
C ARG A 113 15.31 14.42 -15.49
N ARG A 114 15.79 13.71 -14.46
CA ARG A 114 16.46 12.40 -14.63
C ARG A 114 15.52 11.32 -15.17
N TYR A 115 14.24 11.36 -14.79
CA TYR A 115 13.26 10.33 -15.14
C TYR A 115 12.23 10.76 -16.18
N ALA A 116 12.34 11.99 -16.72
CA ALA A 116 11.49 12.48 -17.80
C ALA A 116 11.45 11.50 -18.99
N GLY A 117 10.24 11.23 -19.50
CA GLY A 117 9.99 10.25 -20.56
C GLY A 117 9.99 8.78 -20.09
N ARG A 118 10.24 8.50 -18.81
CA ARG A 118 10.17 7.16 -18.19
C ARG A 118 9.20 7.10 -17.01
N ILE A 119 9.09 8.18 -16.24
CA ILE A 119 8.17 8.33 -15.11
C ILE A 119 7.50 9.70 -15.21
N ASP A 120 6.18 9.70 -15.32
CA ASP A 120 5.38 10.92 -15.39
C ASP A 120 4.59 11.17 -14.09
N HIS A 121 4.28 10.14 -13.31
CA HIS A 121 3.45 10.28 -12.11
C HIS A 121 4.29 10.37 -10.83
N TRP A 122 4.09 11.45 -10.07
CA TRP A 122 4.80 11.73 -8.83
C TRP A 122 3.84 12.00 -7.68
N ILE A 123 3.86 11.15 -6.67
CA ILE A 123 3.15 11.33 -5.40
C ILE A 123 4.04 12.12 -4.46
N ILE A 124 3.51 13.25 -4.00
CA ILE A 124 4.24 14.14 -3.12
C ILE A 124 3.91 13.78 -1.68
N TRP A 125 4.89 13.15 -1.04
CA TRP A 125 4.84 12.67 0.34
C TRP A 125 3.90 11.48 0.58
N ASN A 126 3.84 11.05 1.84
CA ASN A 126 2.97 9.99 2.33
C ASN A 126 2.20 10.42 3.59
N GLU A 127 0.88 10.19 3.61
CA GLU A 127 0.01 10.28 4.80
C GLU A 127 0.26 11.49 5.74
N PRO A 128 0.27 12.73 5.23
CA PRO A 128 0.46 13.91 6.06
C PRO A 128 -0.74 14.20 6.98
N ASP A 129 -1.84 13.44 6.86
CA ASP A 129 -3.00 13.50 7.73
C ASP A 129 -2.81 12.76 9.07
N ILE A 130 -1.70 12.04 9.23
CA ILE A 130 -1.24 11.49 10.51
C ILE A 130 -0.48 12.60 11.24
N GLU A 131 -1.19 13.41 12.02
CA GLU A 131 -0.61 14.57 12.71
C GLU A 131 -0.28 14.26 14.17
N PRO A 132 0.75 14.89 14.78
CA PRO A 132 1.01 14.74 16.21
C PRO A 132 -0.24 15.03 17.06
N PRO A 133 -0.54 14.23 18.11
CA PRO A 133 0.26 13.14 18.68
C PRO A 133 -0.08 11.74 18.11
N ASP A 134 -0.68 11.65 16.92
CA ASP A 134 -1.04 10.37 16.31
C ASP A 134 0.20 9.51 16.05
N TYR A 135 0.06 8.19 16.18
CA TYR A 135 1.15 7.25 15.88
C TYR A 135 1.23 7.01 14.36
N GLY A 136 2.45 6.79 13.85
CA GLY A 136 2.68 6.58 12.42
C GLY A 136 2.99 7.86 11.64
N LEU A 137 3.38 8.93 12.34
CA LEU A 137 3.76 10.22 11.75
C LEU A 137 4.77 10.06 10.60
N GLN A 138 4.37 10.48 9.40
CA GLN A 138 5.23 10.51 8.21
C GLN A 138 5.66 11.93 7.83
N TRP A 139 4.94 12.95 8.31
CA TRP A 139 5.18 14.37 8.01
C TRP A 139 4.99 15.19 9.27
N GLU A 140 6.02 15.91 9.72
CA GLU A 140 5.88 16.74 10.92
C GLU A 140 5.39 18.18 10.63
N GLY A 141 5.32 18.57 9.35
CA GLY A 141 4.87 19.89 8.94
C GLY A 141 3.35 20.10 9.06
N SER A 142 2.94 21.35 9.00
CA SER A 142 1.52 21.73 8.97
C SER A 142 0.88 21.45 7.60
N VAL A 143 -0.45 21.66 7.52
CA VAL A 143 -1.17 21.65 6.23
C VAL A 143 -0.63 22.71 5.28
N ALA A 144 -0.22 23.89 5.79
CA ALA A 144 0.36 24.95 4.99
C ALA A 144 1.74 24.55 4.44
N ASP A 145 2.58 23.91 5.26
CA ASP A 145 3.87 23.38 4.82
C ASP A 145 3.69 22.30 3.76
N TYR A 146 2.70 21.41 3.93
CA TYR A 146 2.39 20.38 2.94
C TYR A 146 1.85 20.99 1.63
N TYR A 147 0.98 22.01 1.71
CA TYR A 147 0.53 22.77 0.55
C TYR A 147 1.71 23.37 -0.22
N GLN A 148 2.63 24.04 0.48
CA GLN A 148 3.82 24.63 -0.13
C GLN A 148 4.74 23.57 -0.74
N LEU A 149 4.92 22.42 -0.08
CA LEU A 149 5.66 21.25 -0.59
C LEU A 149 5.11 20.78 -1.93
N VAL A 150 3.80 20.60 -2.03
CA VAL A 150 3.10 20.19 -3.26
C VAL A 150 3.20 21.27 -4.33
N LYS A 151 2.99 22.55 -3.97
CA LYS A 151 3.09 23.69 -4.90
C LYS A 151 4.46 23.78 -5.56
N VAL A 152 5.54 23.71 -4.77
CA VAL A 152 6.91 23.73 -5.28
C VAL A 152 7.14 22.53 -6.21
N ALA A 153 6.75 21.32 -5.78
CA ALA A 153 6.90 20.13 -6.61
C ALA A 153 6.13 20.23 -7.93
N TYR A 154 4.90 20.77 -7.90
CA TYR A 154 4.07 20.95 -9.08
C TYR A 154 4.74 21.86 -10.11
N LEU A 155 5.14 23.06 -9.68
CA LEU A 155 5.74 24.04 -10.59
C LEU A 155 7.04 23.52 -11.20
N VAL A 156 7.92 22.94 -10.37
CA VAL A 156 9.20 22.41 -10.83
C VAL A 156 9.01 21.20 -11.75
N ALA A 157 8.12 20.27 -11.39
CA ALA A 157 7.89 19.08 -12.21
C ALA A 157 7.36 19.44 -13.60
N LYS A 158 6.43 20.40 -13.69
CA LYS A 158 5.88 20.87 -14.98
C LYS A 158 6.93 21.61 -15.83
N GLN A 159 7.91 22.29 -15.22
CA GLN A 159 9.03 22.91 -15.94
C GLN A 159 9.97 21.86 -16.56
N GLU A 160 10.27 20.79 -15.83
CA GLU A 160 11.24 19.78 -16.26
C GLU A 160 10.63 18.67 -17.12
N ASN A 161 9.36 18.34 -16.91
CA ASN A 161 8.59 17.39 -17.70
C ASN A 161 7.16 17.91 -17.91
N PRO A 162 6.81 18.41 -19.11
CA PRO A 162 5.46 18.90 -19.40
C PRO A 162 4.35 17.84 -19.24
N ASN A 163 4.70 16.55 -19.27
CA ASN A 163 3.76 15.43 -19.06
C ASN A 163 3.63 15.02 -17.58
N ALA A 164 4.39 15.64 -16.67
CA ALA A 164 4.36 15.27 -15.26
C ALA A 164 2.94 15.38 -14.69
N VAL A 165 2.53 14.41 -13.89
CA VAL A 165 1.25 14.33 -13.18
C VAL A 165 1.54 14.30 -11.70
N ILE A 166 0.99 15.26 -10.97
CA ILE A 166 1.30 15.47 -9.54
C ILE A 166 0.14 14.97 -8.70
N HIS A 167 0.45 14.00 -7.85
CA HIS A 167 -0.48 13.41 -6.92
C HIS A 167 -0.28 14.04 -5.55
N LEU A 168 -1.39 14.34 -4.88
CA LEU A 168 -1.38 14.46 -3.42
C LEU A 168 -0.94 13.14 -2.80
N ALA A 169 -0.41 13.22 -1.58
CA ALA A 169 -0.11 12.09 -0.73
C ALA A 169 -1.36 11.22 -0.56
N GLY A 170 -1.14 9.93 -0.33
CA GLY A 170 -2.23 9.05 0.08
C GLY A 170 -2.78 9.49 1.42
N LEU A 171 -4.07 9.83 1.47
CA LEU A 171 -4.74 10.22 2.71
C LEU A 171 -5.36 8.99 3.37
N THR A 172 -5.14 8.83 4.68
CA THR A 172 -5.68 7.70 5.46
C THR A 172 -7.16 7.83 5.81
N HIS A 173 -7.69 9.06 5.84
CA HIS A 173 -9.05 9.43 6.28
C HIS A 173 -9.37 9.14 7.75
N HIS A 174 -9.01 7.96 8.28
CA HIS A 174 -9.41 7.51 9.61
C HIS A 174 -8.78 8.34 10.75
N HIS A 175 -7.56 8.84 10.59
CA HIS A 175 -6.91 9.68 11.59
C HIS A 175 -7.71 10.97 11.85
N ASP A 176 -8.17 11.64 10.80
CA ASP A 176 -9.04 12.81 10.93
C ASP A 176 -10.38 12.46 11.60
N VAL A 177 -10.99 11.32 11.23
CA VAL A 177 -12.28 10.90 11.81
C VAL A 177 -12.15 10.65 13.32
N VAL A 178 -11.14 9.87 13.73
CA VAL A 178 -10.91 9.53 15.15
C VAL A 178 -10.61 10.78 15.96
N ASN A 179 -9.82 11.71 15.39
CA ASN A 179 -9.45 12.97 16.04
C ASN A 179 -10.45 14.10 15.83
N LYS A 180 -11.60 13.83 15.18
CA LYS A 180 -12.67 14.80 14.89
C LYS A 180 -12.18 16.05 14.14
N ARG A 181 -11.20 15.87 13.26
CA ARG A 181 -10.67 16.92 12.39
C ARG A 181 -11.53 17.05 11.13
N THR A 182 -11.54 18.24 10.54
CA THR A 182 -12.01 18.43 9.17
C THR A 182 -11.15 17.58 8.23
N PRO A 183 -11.72 16.86 7.24
CA PRO A 183 -10.94 16.03 6.33
C PRO A 183 -9.77 16.77 5.69
N TYR A 184 -8.60 16.15 5.67
CA TYR A 184 -7.34 16.76 5.24
C TYR A 184 -7.41 17.36 3.85
N LEU A 185 -8.05 16.68 2.89
CA LEU A 185 -8.26 17.21 1.53
C LEU A 185 -8.99 18.56 1.55
N GLN A 186 -10.00 18.72 2.41
CA GLN A 186 -10.70 20.00 2.54
C GLN A 186 -9.77 21.07 3.11
N ARG A 187 -8.96 20.74 4.13
CA ARG A 187 -7.99 21.66 4.73
C ARG A 187 -6.90 22.10 3.73
N PHE A 188 -6.38 21.16 2.94
CA PHE A 188 -5.45 21.47 1.84
C PHE A 188 -6.07 22.41 0.81
N ILE A 189 -7.31 22.14 0.37
CA ILE A 189 -8.00 23.00 -0.60
C ILE A 189 -8.26 24.41 -0.01
N ASP A 190 -8.58 24.49 1.28
CA ASP A 190 -8.79 25.78 1.94
C ASP A 190 -7.51 26.59 2.03
N GLU A 191 -6.36 25.95 2.27
CA GLU A 191 -5.04 26.59 2.16
C GLU A 191 -4.79 27.09 0.73
N ALA A 192 -5.00 26.22 -0.27
CA ALA A 192 -4.81 26.55 -1.68
C ALA A 192 -5.68 27.72 -2.15
N LYS A 193 -6.88 27.91 -1.59
CA LYS A 193 -7.75 29.06 -1.93
C LYS A 193 -7.22 30.40 -1.43
N THR A 194 -6.31 30.41 -0.46
CA THR A 194 -5.66 31.64 -0.02
C THR A 194 -4.63 32.15 -1.04
N ASP A 195 -4.17 31.27 -1.92
CA ASP A 195 -3.22 31.56 -2.98
C ASP A 195 -3.94 32.00 -4.27
N PRO A 196 -3.77 33.26 -4.72
CA PRO A 196 -4.44 33.76 -5.92
C PRO A 196 -4.02 33.03 -7.21
N SER A 197 -2.84 32.37 -7.21
CA SER A 197 -2.33 31.61 -8.35
C SER A 197 -2.74 30.13 -8.35
N ALA A 198 -3.43 29.65 -7.31
CA ALA A 198 -3.85 28.24 -7.26
C ALA A 198 -4.81 27.88 -8.39
N ARG A 199 -5.80 28.72 -8.69
CA ARG A 199 -6.83 28.40 -9.68
C ARG A 199 -6.26 28.18 -11.09
N GLU A 200 -5.32 29.03 -11.50
CA GLU A 200 -4.64 28.91 -12.80
C GLU A 200 -3.69 27.70 -12.86
N ASN A 201 -3.24 27.21 -11.70
CA ASN A 201 -2.37 26.04 -11.57
C ASN A 201 -3.11 24.79 -11.07
N HIS A 202 -4.43 24.68 -11.29
CA HIS A 202 -5.23 23.51 -10.92
C HIS A 202 -5.13 23.14 -9.42
N PHE A 203 -4.99 24.14 -8.55
CA PHE A 203 -4.76 23.99 -7.11
C PHE A 203 -3.49 23.19 -6.78
N TYR A 204 -2.54 23.14 -7.72
CA TYR A 204 -1.23 22.49 -7.63
C TYR A 204 -1.25 20.97 -7.51
N PHE A 205 -2.34 20.30 -7.87
CA PHE A 205 -2.38 18.85 -7.97
C PHE A 205 -3.27 18.37 -9.12
N ASP A 206 -2.88 17.26 -9.73
CA ASP A 206 -3.60 16.61 -10.82
C ASP A 206 -4.44 15.42 -10.33
N VAL A 207 -4.03 14.75 -9.23
CA VAL A 207 -4.71 13.56 -8.69
C VAL A 207 -4.81 13.62 -7.17
N ALA A 208 -5.99 13.34 -6.62
CA ALA A 208 -6.17 13.09 -5.20
C ALA A 208 -5.97 11.59 -4.91
N THR A 209 -5.21 11.27 -3.87
CA THR A 209 -4.77 9.89 -3.59
C THR A 209 -5.27 9.43 -2.23
N LEU A 210 -5.71 8.16 -2.12
CA LEU A 210 -6.29 7.59 -0.91
C LEU A 210 -5.64 6.27 -0.53
N HIS A 211 -5.48 6.06 0.78
CA HIS A 211 -5.10 4.80 1.40
C HIS A 211 -6.30 4.27 2.19
N ILE A 212 -6.86 3.13 1.77
CA ILE A 212 -8.08 2.59 2.38
C ILE A 212 -7.90 1.13 2.76
N TYR A 213 -7.95 0.84 4.05
CA TYR A 213 -7.63 -0.47 4.60
C TYR A 213 -8.77 -1.11 5.41
N PHE A 214 -8.67 -2.43 5.59
CA PHE A 214 -9.37 -3.28 6.56
C PHE A 214 -10.88 -3.47 6.41
N THR A 215 -11.65 -2.49 5.92
CA THR A 215 -13.12 -2.56 5.89
C THR A 215 -13.63 -2.42 4.47
N THR A 216 -14.48 -3.35 4.03
CA THR A 216 -14.92 -3.40 2.62
C THR A 216 -15.72 -2.15 2.24
N ASP A 217 -16.74 -1.79 3.01
CA ASP A 217 -17.64 -0.67 2.65
C ASP A 217 -16.95 0.70 2.68
N SER A 218 -15.89 0.86 3.49
CA SER A 218 -15.17 2.14 3.57
C SER A 218 -14.52 2.51 2.24
N VAL A 219 -14.17 1.54 1.39
CA VAL A 219 -13.61 1.79 0.06
C VAL A 219 -14.53 2.66 -0.79
N TYR A 220 -15.82 2.33 -0.85
CA TYR A 220 -16.79 3.14 -1.60
C TYR A 220 -17.11 4.44 -0.87
N ASP A 221 -17.38 4.37 0.42
CA ASP A 221 -17.91 5.50 1.19
C ASP A 221 -16.86 6.62 1.34
N ILE A 222 -15.60 6.28 1.61
CA ILE A 222 -14.50 7.25 1.69
C ILE A 222 -14.24 7.86 0.31
N THR A 223 -14.15 7.05 -0.75
CA THR A 223 -13.92 7.57 -2.11
C THR A 223 -15.01 8.56 -2.54
N GLN A 224 -16.29 8.24 -2.27
CA GLN A 224 -17.41 9.15 -2.56
C GLN A 224 -17.41 10.41 -1.69
N LEU A 225 -17.01 10.31 -0.42
CA LEU A 225 -16.84 11.46 0.46
C LEU A 225 -15.81 12.44 -0.10
N GLN A 226 -14.67 11.93 -0.58
CA GLN A 226 -13.58 12.74 -1.13
C GLN A 226 -13.97 13.39 -2.47
N TYR A 227 -14.66 12.65 -3.36
CA TYR A 227 -15.29 13.28 -4.53
C TYR A 227 -16.33 14.34 -4.14
N GLY A 228 -17.05 14.15 -3.04
CA GLY A 228 -17.97 15.15 -2.50
C GLY A 228 -17.24 16.43 -2.07
N ILE A 229 -16.06 16.32 -1.47
CA ILE A 229 -15.18 17.45 -1.14
C ILE A 229 -14.76 18.16 -2.42
N LEU A 230 -14.21 17.44 -3.41
CA LEU A 230 -13.79 18.03 -4.68
C LEU A 230 -14.94 18.80 -5.36
N ARG A 231 -16.11 18.17 -5.51
CA ARG A 231 -17.28 18.78 -6.16
C ARG A 231 -17.75 20.06 -5.46
N ARG A 232 -17.82 20.07 -4.11
CA ARG A 232 -18.23 21.28 -3.36
C ARG A 232 -17.24 22.44 -3.51
N ASN A 233 -16.00 22.15 -3.89
CA ASN A 233 -14.96 23.13 -4.16
C ASN A 233 -14.80 23.43 -5.67
N ASN A 234 -15.74 22.96 -6.52
CA ASN A 234 -15.68 23.08 -7.98
C ASN A 234 -14.43 22.43 -8.62
N LEU A 235 -13.97 21.34 -8.01
CA LEU A 235 -12.85 20.54 -8.46
C LEU A 235 -13.32 19.23 -9.07
N SER A 236 -12.57 18.73 -10.05
CA SER A 236 -12.89 17.51 -10.80
C SER A 236 -11.69 16.59 -10.99
N GLN A 237 -10.60 16.81 -10.24
CA GLN A 237 -9.43 15.95 -10.26
C GLN A 237 -9.86 14.50 -9.98
N PRO A 238 -9.28 13.52 -10.69
CA PRO A 238 -9.55 12.11 -10.42
C PRO A 238 -9.03 11.68 -9.06
N ILE A 239 -9.62 10.60 -8.55
CA ILE A 239 -9.15 9.91 -7.35
C ILE A 239 -8.48 8.58 -7.72
N TRP A 240 -7.31 8.33 -7.14
CA TRP A 240 -6.64 7.03 -7.14
C TRP A 240 -6.60 6.47 -5.73
N ILE A 241 -6.84 5.16 -5.60
CA ILE A 241 -6.62 4.40 -4.36
C ILE A 241 -5.30 3.65 -4.55
N ASN A 242 -4.17 4.27 -4.20
CA ASN A 242 -2.87 3.67 -4.45
C ASN A 242 -2.41 2.69 -3.35
N GLU A 243 -3.17 2.58 -2.26
CA GLU A 243 -3.02 1.52 -1.26
C GLU A 243 -4.39 1.02 -0.79
N THR A 244 -4.61 -0.28 -0.90
CA THR A 244 -5.72 -0.96 -0.23
C THR A 244 -5.40 -2.42 0.09
N ASN A 245 -5.75 -2.86 1.29
CA ASN A 245 -5.72 -4.28 1.70
C ASN A 245 -6.49 -4.49 3.02
N SER A 246 -6.72 -5.76 3.36
CA SER A 246 -7.01 -6.20 4.73
C SER A 246 -6.03 -7.33 5.04
N PRO A 247 -4.84 -7.03 5.62
CA PRO A 247 -3.81 -8.03 5.85
C PRO A 247 -4.33 -9.17 6.75
N PRO A 248 -3.96 -10.42 6.47
CA PRO A 248 -4.38 -11.55 7.27
C PRO A 248 -3.64 -11.53 8.61
N SER A 249 -4.38 -11.60 9.70
CA SER A 249 -3.82 -11.88 11.01
C SER A 249 -3.70 -13.38 11.28
N ILE A 250 -4.56 -14.18 10.63
CA ILE A 250 -4.60 -15.65 10.72
C ILE A 250 -3.92 -16.22 9.46
N ASP A 251 -2.60 -16.15 9.43
CA ASP A 251 -1.74 -16.82 8.44
C ASP A 251 -0.87 -17.85 9.18
N PRO A 252 -0.98 -19.16 8.90
CA PRO A 252 -0.20 -20.18 9.58
C PRO A 252 1.33 -20.01 9.46
N LEU A 253 1.80 -19.34 8.41
CA LEU A 253 3.23 -19.11 8.18
C LEU A 253 3.71 -17.77 8.75
N ASN A 254 2.82 -16.78 8.88
CA ASN A 254 3.13 -15.44 9.37
C ASN A 254 1.97 -14.90 10.23
N PRO A 255 1.70 -15.50 11.40
CA PRO A 255 0.59 -15.05 12.24
C PRO A 255 0.89 -13.65 12.80
N TRP A 256 -0.10 -12.77 12.82
CA TRP A 256 -0.02 -11.50 13.55
C TRP A 256 -0.48 -11.74 14.99
N LEU A 257 0.42 -11.59 15.96
CA LEU A 257 0.17 -12.01 17.35
C LEU A 257 -0.83 -11.11 18.07
N ASN A 258 -0.82 -9.81 17.80
CA ASN A 258 -1.69 -8.82 18.44
C ASN A 258 -2.39 -7.97 17.36
N PRO A 259 -3.28 -8.58 16.55
CA PRO A 259 -3.88 -7.88 15.43
C PRO A 259 -4.91 -6.87 15.93
N LEU A 260 -4.89 -5.68 15.33
CA LEU A 260 -5.97 -4.71 15.50
C LEU A 260 -7.31 -5.27 14.97
N PHE A 261 -7.21 -6.06 13.89
CA PHE A 261 -8.32 -6.57 13.12
C PHE A 261 -8.10 -8.04 12.79
N VAL A 262 -9.06 -8.89 13.13
CA VAL A 262 -8.97 -10.32 12.82
C VAL A 262 -9.36 -10.56 11.37
N THR A 263 -8.43 -11.09 10.58
CA THR A 263 -8.63 -11.38 9.16
C THR A 263 -7.94 -12.70 8.78
N SER A 264 -8.67 -13.60 8.13
CA SER A 264 -8.13 -14.84 7.57
C SER A 264 -7.55 -14.64 6.15
N LEU A 265 -6.75 -15.60 5.68
CA LEU A 265 -6.26 -15.63 4.29
C LEU A 265 -7.40 -15.54 3.25
N ASP A 266 -8.52 -16.22 3.51
CA ASP A 266 -9.71 -16.14 2.65
C ASP A 266 -10.32 -14.75 2.64
N GLN A 267 -10.45 -14.13 3.81
CA GLN A 267 -11.01 -12.79 3.94
C GLN A 267 -10.13 -11.72 3.29
N GLN A 268 -8.80 -11.90 3.26
CA GLN A 268 -7.92 -11.04 2.48
C GLN A 268 -8.25 -11.13 0.97
N ALA A 269 -8.45 -12.34 0.45
CA ALA A 269 -8.84 -12.56 -0.95
C ALA A 269 -10.23 -11.98 -1.26
N ASP A 270 -11.18 -12.16 -0.34
CA ASP A 270 -12.54 -11.62 -0.45
C ASP A 270 -12.52 -10.08 -0.48
N PHE A 271 -11.76 -9.47 0.44
CA PHE A 271 -11.55 -8.03 0.48
C PHE A 271 -10.99 -7.51 -0.84
N MET A 272 -10.00 -8.18 -1.43
CA MET A 272 -9.37 -7.72 -2.66
C MET A 272 -10.38 -7.55 -3.80
N VAL A 273 -11.23 -8.57 -4.04
CA VAL A 273 -12.27 -8.53 -5.08
C VAL A 273 -13.33 -7.47 -4.77
N GLN A 274 -13.79 -7.42 -3.52
CA GLN A 274 -14.83 -6.47 -3.11
C GLN A 274 -14.32 -5.01 -3.17
N ALA A 275 -13.12 -4.74 -2.67
CA ALA A 275 -12.51 -3.42 -2.64
C ALA A 275 -12.27 -2.87 -4.05
N PHE A 276 -11.73 -3.67 -4.97
CA PHE A 276 -11.52 -3.22 -6.35
C PHE A 276 -12.86 -2.96 -7.05
N ALA A 277 -13.86 -3.82 -6.85
CA ALA A 277 -15.20 -3.60 -7.40
C ALA A 277 -15.84 -2.31 -6.84
N LEU A 278 -15.73 -2.07 -5.53
CA LEU A 278 -16.27 -0.89 -4.86
C LEU A 278 -15.53 0.39 -5.25
N GLY A 279 -14.21 0.36 -5.36
CA GLY A 279 -13.41 1.51 -5.80
C GLY A 279 -13.78 1.93 -7.22
N LEU A 280 -13.94 0.96 -8.15
CA LEU A 280 -14.42 1.24 -9.50
C LEU A 280 -15.82 1.84 -9.49
N ALA A 281 -16.75 1.26 -8.72
CA ALA A 281 -18.12 1.78 -8.59
C ALA A 281 -18.17 3.18 -7.95
N ALA A 282 -17.23 3.49 -7.07
CA ALA A 282 -17.06 4.82 -6.49
C ALA A 282 -16.38 5.80 -7.43
N GLY A 283 -15.92 5.36 -8.60
CA GLY A 283 -15.26 6.20 -9.61
C GLY A 283 -13.76 6.40 -9.39
N ALA A 284 -13.10 5.58 -8.58
CA ALA A 284 -11.63 5.58 -8.53
C ALA A 284 -11.09 5.20 -9.91
N GLN A 285 -10.15 5.99 -10.44
CA GLN A 285 -9.57 5.74 -11.75
C GLN A 285 -8.51 4.64 -11.72
N ARG A 286 -7.82 4.49 -10.59
CA ARG A 286 -6.84 3.42 -10.37
C ARG A 286 -6.87 2.93 -8.94
N ILE A 287 -6.60 1.64 -8.76
CA ILE A 287 -6.63 0.93 -7.49
C ILE A 287 -5.40 0.02 -7.42
N ALA A 288 -4.67 0.03 -6.30
CA ALA A 288 -3.55 -0.87 -6.08
C ALA A 288 -3.65 -1.67 -4.78
N ALA A 289 -3.25 -2.94 -4.87
CA ALA A 289 -3.04 -3.77 -3.69
C ALA A 289 -1.79 -3.27 -2.94
N TYR A 290 -1.92 -3.01 -1.64
CA TYR A 290 -0.77 -2.85 -0.75
C TYR A 290 -0.55 -4.15 0.04
N LYS A 291 0.42 -4.99 -0.29
CA LYS A 291 1.42 -4.83 -1.35
C LYS A 291 1.67 -6.15 -2.05
N LEU A 292 2.46 -6.16 -3.14
CA LEU A 292 2.64 -7.39 -3.90
C LEU A 292 3.32 -8.48 -3.06
N ILE A 293 4.43 -8.15 -2.42
CA ILE A 293 5.29 -9.11 -1.71
C ILE A 293 5.71 -8.59 -0.34
N ASP A 294 5.79 -9.47 0.67
CA ASP A 294 6.41 -9.15 1.96
C ASP A 294 7.93 -8.98 1.79
N PHE A 295 8.37 -7.75 1.53
CA PHE A 295 9.79 -7.43 1.40
C PHE A 295 10.14 -6.13 2.16
N PRO A 296 11.23 -6.11 2.96
CA PRO A 296 11.92 -7.31 3.47
C PRO A 296 10.96 -8.21 4.27
N ALA A 297 11.40 -9.40 4.64
CA ALA A 297 10.62 -10.25 5.53
C ALA A 297 10.28 -9.50 6.82
N TYR A 298 9.00 -9.54 7.22
CA TYR A 298 8.59 -8.98 8.50
C TYR A 298 9.08 -9.84 9.65
N GLU A 299 9.40 -9.20 10.78
CA GLU A 299 9.62 -9.92 12.03
C GLU A 299 8.38 -10.77 12.38
N PRO A 300 8.57 -12.00 12.89
CA PRO A 300 7.45 -12.85 13.27
C PRO A 300 6.50 -12.14 14.24
N GLY A 301 5.20 -12.26 13.99
CA GLY A 301 4.17 -11.64 14.84
C GLY A 301 3.69 -10.26 14.40
N HIS A 302 4.20 -9.73 13.29
CA HIS A 302 3.84 -8.42 12.74
C HIS A 302 2.87 -8.54 11.54
N GLU A 303 2.27 -7.42 11.17
CA GLU A 303 1.35 -7.30 10.03
C GLU A 303 2.05 -7.54 8.68
N ALA A 304 1.70 -8.65 8.03
CA ALA A 304 2.19 -9.00 6.71
C ALA A 304 1.12 -8.72 5.64
N TYR A 305 1.39 -7.76 4.75
CA TYR A 305 0.43 -7.29 3.76
C TYR A 305 0.51 -8.00 2.41
N GLY A 306 1.64 -8.64 2.11
CA GLY A 306 1.96 -9.20 0.81
C GLY A 306 0.90 -10.16 0.28
N LEU A 307 0.67 -10.16 -1.02
CA LEU A 307 -0.03 -11.27 -1.68
C LEU A 307 0.91 -12.46 -1.91
N VAL A 308 2.21 -12.16 -1.95
CA VAL A 308 3.33 -13.09 -1.95
C VAL A 308 4.07 -12.92 -0.62
N ARG A 309 4.42 -14.02 0.03
CA ARG A 309 5.23 -14.02 1.26
C ARG A 309 6.70 -13.77 0.93
N ALA A 310 7.50 -13.49 1.96
CA ALA A 310 8.94 -13.30 1.80
C ALA A 310 9.67 -14.57 1.31
N ASP A 311 9.09 -15.75 1.55
CA ASP A 311 9.59 -17.05 1.04
C ASP A 311 9.08 -17.38 -0.38
N ALA A 312 8.48 -16.40 -1.06
CA ALA A 312 7.87 -16.50 -2.38
C ALA A 312 6.61 -17.39 -2.47
N THR A 313 6.11 -17.94 -1.36
CA THR A 313 4.81 -18.64 -1.36
C THR A 313 3.66 -17.64 -1.51
N ARG A 314 2.60 -18.06 -2.21
CA ARG A 314 1.45 -17.18 -2.49
C ARG A 314 0.39 -17.29 -1.40
N ARG A 315 -0.30 -16.18 -1.13
CA ARG A 315 -1.57 -16.14 -0.40
C ARG A 315 -2.73 -16.22 -1.39
N PRO A 316 -3.93 -16.69 -1.00
CA PRO A 316 -5.10 -16.74 -1.88
C PRO A 316 -5.47 -15.39 -2.53
N ALA A 317 -5.10 -14.28 -1.89
CA ALA A 317 -5.32 -12.94 -2.42
C ALA A 317 -4.52 -12.64 -3.70
N TYR A 318 -3.45 -13.41 -3.98
CA TYR A 318 -2.74 -13.37 -5.27
C TYR A 318 -3.64 -13.77 -6.43
N ASP A 319 -4.31 -14.92 -6.32
CA ASP A 319 -5.20 -15.43 -7.37
C ASP A 319 -6.45 -14.54 -7.49
N ALA A 320 -6.94 -13.99 -6.37
CA ALA A 320 -8.00 -12.98 -6.39
C ALA A 320 -7.60 -11.74 -7.20
N LEU A 321 -6.35 -11.26 -7.07
CA LEU A 321 -5.86 -10.14 -7.89
C LEU A 321 -5.76 -10.53 -9.38
N LYS A 322 -5.40 -11.77 -9.69
CA LYS A 322 -5.42 -12.29 -11.08
C LYS A 322 -6.84 -12.33 -11.66
N VAL A 323 -7.82 -12.73 -10.86
CA VAL A 323 -9.25 -12.69 -11.24
C VAL A 323 -9.68 -11.25 -11.53
N ILE A 324 -9.25 -10.27 -10.72
CA ILE A 324 -9.53 -8.85 -10.94
C ILE A 324 -8.92 -8.37 -12.26
N THR A 325 -7.62 -8.57 -12.49
CA THR A 325 -6.95 -8.08 -13.71
C THR A 325 -7.44 -8.80 -14.98
N THR A 326 -8.02 -9.98 -14.85
CA THR A 326 -8.60 -10.74 -15.97
C THR A 326 -10.06 -10.39 -16.25
N HIS A 327 -10.90 -10.27 -15.21
CA HIS A 327 -12.35 -10.17 -15.36
C HIS A 327 -12.91 -8.78 -15.10
N PHE A 328 -12.13 -7.84 -14.55
CA PHE A 328 -12.56 -6.44 -14.38
C PHE A 328 -11.96 -5.50 -15.43
N ARG A 329 -11.02 -6.00 -16.24
CA ARG A 329 -10.39 -5.25 -17.34
C ARG A 329 -11.41 -4.67 -18.32
N ASP A 330 -11.01 -3.59 -18.98
CA ASP A 330 -11.79 -2.90 -20.02
C ASP A 330 -13.11 -2.30 -19.49
N VAL A 331 -13.25 -2.17 -18.16
CA VAL A 331 -14.42 -1.55 -17.53
C VAL A 331 -14.55 -0.09 -17.97
N ARG A 332 -15.75 0.26 -18.43
CA ARG A 332 -16.11 1.61 -18.88
C ARG A 332 -16.94 2.33 -17.84
N VAL A 333 -17.89 1.60 -17.25
CA VAL A 333 -18.81 2.10 -16.23
C VAL A 333 -18.97 1.02 -15.16
N ALA A 334 -18.98 1.44 -13.90
CA ALA A 334 -19.27 0.58 -12.76
C ALA A 334 -20.42 1.17 -11.95
N LYS A 335 -21.40 0.35 -11.57
CA LYS A 335 -22.52 0.77 -10.70
C LYS A 335 -22.67 -0.17 -9.53
N LEU A 336 -22.86 0.40 -8.34
CA LEU A 336 -23.15 -0.31 -7.10
C LEU A 336 -24.66 -0.30 -6.83
N ALA A 337 -25.25 -1.48 -6.63
CA ALA A 337 -26.54 -1.67 -5.99
C ALA A 337 -26.31 -2.30 -4.61
N ARG A 338 -26.65 -1.58 -3.54
CA ARG A 338 -26.35 -1.98 -2.15
C ARG A 338 -27.60 -1.89 -1.28
N THR A 339 -27.84 -2.93 -0.49
CA THR A 339 -28.85 -2.99 0.59
C THR A 339 -28.15 -3.31 1.91
N GLY A 340 -28.89 -3.38 3.02
CA GLY A 340 -28.33 -3.82 4.31
C GLY A 340 -27.75 -5.24 4.27
N ALA A 341 -28.25 -6.12 3.39
CA ALA A 341 -27.85 -7.52 3.34
C ALA A 341 -26.89 -7.87 2.20
N THR A 342 -26.87 -7.07 1.12
CA THR A 342 -26.18 -7.44 -0.13
C THR A 342 -25.53 -6.25 -0.79
N ALA A 343 -24.42 -6.47 -1.47
CA ALA A 343 -23.89 -5.57 -2.48
C ALA A 343 -23.73 -6.31 -3.82
N VAL A 344 -24.07 -5.60 -4.91
CA VAL A 344 -23.85 -6.04 -6.29
C VAL A 344 -23.19 -4.90 -7.04
N VAL A 345 -21.98 -5.12 -7.56
CA VAL A 345 -21.31 -4.22 -8.48
C VAL A 345 -21.44 -4.77 -9.89
N THR A 346 -21.94 -3.95 -10.82
CA THR A 346 -22.01 -4.28 -12.25
C THR A 346 -20.98 -3.47 -13.01
N LEU A 347 -20.06 -4.14 -13.68
CA LEU A 347 -19.02 -3.57 -14.53
C LEU A 347 -19.42 -3.75 -16.00
N ASP A 348 -19.71 -2.65 -16.69
CA ASP A 348 -19.87 -2.64 -18.14
C ASP A 348 -18.49 -2.62 -18.80
N ARG A 349 -18.19 -3.65 -19.60
CA ARG A 349 -16.94 -3.81 -20.34
C ARG A 349 -17.17 -3.78 -21.86
N GLY A 350 -18.32 -3.24 -22.31
CA GLY A 350 -18.72 -3.18 -23.71
C GLY A 350 -19.54 -4.39 -24.13
N PRO A 351 -19.00 -5.34 -24.93
CA PRO A 351 -19.73 -6.56 -25.30
C PRO A 351 -19.81 -7.59 -24.17
N VAL A 352 -19.12 -7.34 -23.06
CA VAL A 352 -19.05 -8.22 -21.89
C VAL A 352 -19.46 -7.44 -20.65
N THR A 353 -20.12 -8.11 -19.71
CA THR A 353 -20.44 -7.58 -18.38
C THR A 353 -19.81 -8.47 -17.32
N THR A 354 -19.27 -7.87 -16.26
CA THR A 354 -18.87 -8.60 -15.05
C THR A 354 -19.71 -8.10 -13.86
N ARG A 355 -20.40 -9.01 -13.17
CA ARG A 355 -21.17 -8.72 -11.96
C ARG A 355 -20.52 -9.39 -10.75
N ILE A 356 -20.32 -8.62 -9.70
CA ILE A 356 -19.71 -9.06 -8.45
C ILE A 356 -20.74 -8.90 -7.36
N ALA A 357 -21.04 -9.97 -6.63
CA ALA A 357 -22.05 -9.93 -5.58
C ALA A 357 -21.60 -10.66 -4.31
N TRP A 358 -21.94 -10.10 -3.15
CA TRP A 358 -21.63 -10.69 -1.83
C TRP A 358 -22.68 -10.33 -0.78
N ALA A 359 -22.79 -11.18 0.24
CA ALA A 359 -23.55 -10.86 1.44
C ALA A 359 -22.76 -9.89 2.32
N ARG A 360 -23.44 -8.90 2.93
CA ARG A 360 -22.82 -7.87 3.79
C ARG A 360 -22.91 -8.19 5.28
N ALA A 361 -23.70 -9.20 5.65
CA ALA A 361 -23.98 -9.56 7.04
C ALA A 361 -23.69 -11.04 7.30
N GLY A 362 -23.71 -11.44 8.57
CA GLY A 362 -23.47 -12.81 9.03
C GLY A 362 -24.58 -13.82 8.72
N ALA A 363 -25.31 -13.63 7.61
CA ALA A 363 -26.33 -14.54 7.13
C ALA A 363 -26.21 -14.76 5.62
N ASP A 364 -26.39 -16.01 5.20
CA ASP A 364 -26.47 -16.34 3.77
C ASP A 364 -27.61 -15.56 3.13
N THR A 365 -27.36 -15.03 1.94
CA THR A 365 -28.34 -14.19 1.24
C THR A 365 -28.62 -14.74 -0.15
N SER A 366 -29.88 -15.09 -0.42
CA SER A 366 -30.31 -15.45 -1.77
C SER A 366 -30.47 -14.19 -2.62
N ILE A 367 -29.95 -14.22 -3.85
CA ILE A 367 -30.12 -13.15 -4.83
C ILE A 367 -30.66 -13.70 -6.15
N THR A 368 -31.39 -12.85 -6.87
CA THR A 368 -31.81 -13.11 -8.24
C THR A 368 -31.32 -11.99 -9.13
N LEU A 369 -30.57 -12.34 -10.15
CA LEU A 369 -30.00 -11.42 -11.11
C LEU A 369 -30.72 -11.60 -12.46
N PRO A 370 -31.24 -10.52 -13.10
CA PRO A 370 -31.74 -10.63 -14.46
C PRO A 370 -30.58 -11.07 -15.37
N ALA A 371 -30.84 -12.00 -16.28
CA ALA A 371 -29.82 -12.51 -17.18
C ALA A 371 -29.64 -11.55 -18.36
N PHE A 372 -28.40 -11.14 -18.65
CA PHE A 372 -28.07 -10.38 -19.85
C PHE A 372 -27.71 -11.30 -21.02
N ALA A 373 -27.38 -12.56 -20.74
CA ALA A 373 -27.18 -13.64 -21.71
C ALA A 373 -27.89 -14.93 -21.24
N PRO A 374 -28.16 -15.92 -22.12
CA PRO A 374 -28.71 -17.22 -21.70
C PRO A 374 -27.75 -18.03 -20.81
N GLU A 375 -26.44 -17.81 -20.98
CA GLU A 375 -25.37 -18.48 -20.24
C GLU A 375 -24.34 -17.45 -19.75
N ALA A 376 -23.73 -17.75 -18.62
CA ALA A 376 -22.68 -16.94 -18.02
C ALA A 376 -21.56 -17.83 -17.46
N THR A 377 -20.38 -17.25 -17.29
CA THR A 377 -19.26 -17.89 -16.60
C THR A 377 -19.20 -17.38 -15.17
N LEU A 378 -19.41 -18.28 -14.21
CA LEU A 378 -19.17 -18.01 -12.80
C LEU A 378 -17.70 -18.36 -12.48
N VAL A 379 -16.97 -17.38 -11.95
CA VAL A 379 -15.54 -17.44 -11.67
C VAL A 379 -15.32 -17.43 -10.16
N ALA A 380 -14.62 -18.45 -9.66
CA ALA A 380 -14.15 -18.50 -8.28
C ALA A 380 -12.86 -17.68 -8.11
N LEU A 381 -12.51 -17.36 -6.86
CA LEU A 381 -11.39 -16.46 -6.55
C LEU A 381 -10.01 -17.08 -6.82
N ASP A 382 -9.93 -18.39 -6.97
CA ASP A 382 -8.75 -19.14 -7.43
C ASP A 382 -8.68 -19.24 -8.97
N GLY A 383 -9.63 -18.63 -9.69
CA GLY A 383 -9.71 -18.63 -11.14
C GLY A 383 -10.45 -19.83 -11.73
N VAL A 384 -10.95 -20.78 -10.93
CA VAL A 384 -11.77 -21.88 -11.44
C VAL A 384 -13.09 -21.34 -12.00
N THR A 385 -13.43 -21.75 -13.22
CA THR A 385 -14.63 -21.28 -13.92
C THR A 385 -15.67 -22.39 -14.08
N GLN A 386 -16.96 -22.02 -13.98
CA GLN A 386 -18.09 -22.89 -14.30
C GLN A 386 -19.12 -22.15 -15.17
N THR A 387 -19.70 -22.84 -16.15
CA THR A 387 -20.81 -22.30 -16.92
C THR A 387 -22.11 -22.44 -16.14
N VAL A 388 -22.91 -21.38 -16.08
CA VAL A 388 -24.24 -21.36 -15.48
C VAL A 388 -25.27 -20.89 -16.51
N ALA A 389 -26.42 -21.56 -16.54
CA ALA A 389 -27.52 -21.22 -17.43
C ALA A 389 -28.58 -20.38 -16.70
N ALA A 390 -29.15 -19.40 -17.41
CA ALA A 390 -30.27 -18.62 -16.91
C ALA A 390 -31.55 -19.46 -16.94
N LEU A 391 -32.30 -19.47 -15.84
CA LEU A 391 -33.61 -20.10 -15.75
C LEU A 391 -34.68 -19.01 -15.76
N ASN A 392 -35.60 -19.06 -16.73
CA ASN A 392 -36.64 -18.06 -16.92
C ASN A 392 -36.08 -16.62 -16.99
N GLY A 393 -34.94 -16.44 -17.68
CA GLY A 393 -34.29 -15.15 -17.86
C GLY A 393 -33.57 -14.62 -16.60
N GLN A 394 -33.25 -15.48 -15.63
CA GLN A 394 -32.63 -15.09 -14.37
C GLN A 394 -31.53 -16.07 -13.93
N TYR A 395 -30.53 -15.55 -13.23
CA TYR A 395 -29.61 -16.34 -12.42
C TYR A 395 -29.98 -16.24 -10.95
N ARG A 396 -29.90 -17.35 -10.22
CA ARG A 396 -30.17 -17.42 -8.78
C ARG A 396 -28.95 -17.93 -8.06
N PHE A 397 -28.54 -17.23 -7.01
CA PHE A 397 -27.38 -17.59 -6.21
C PHE A 397 -27.69 -17.46 -4.73
N THR A 398 -27.07 -18.31 -3.93
CA THR A 398 -26.94 -18.10 -2.49
C THR A 398 -25.55 -17.54 -2.24
N LEU A 399 -25.49 -16.31 -1.75
CA LEU A 399 -24.25 -15.65 -1.35
C LEU A 399 -23.89 -16.09 0.07
N PRO A 400 -22.70 -16.63 0.31
CA PRO A 400 -22.26 -17.01 1.64
C PRO A 400 -22.25 -15.81 2.58
N ALA A 401 -22.63 -16.03 3.84
CA ALA A 401 -22.54 -15.06 4.92
C ALA A 401 -21.13 -14.44 5.04
N ALA A 402 -21.09 -13.18 5.50
CA ALA A 402 -19.85 -12.59 5.97
C ALA A 402 -19.30 -13.38 7.17
N LYS A 403 -17.99 -13.64 7.17
CA LYS A 403 -17.28 -14.17 8.34
C LYS A 403 -17.08 -13.01 9.31
N CYS A 404 -17.83 -13.01 10.41
CA CYS A 404 -17.85 -11.93 11.40
C CYS A 404 -16.97 -12.27 12.61
N ASP A 405 -15.80 -12.83 12.33
CA ASP A 405 -14.89 -13.43 13.32
C ASP A 405 -14.12 -12.36 14.13
N ASP A 406 -14.22 -11.10 13.75
CA ASP A 406 -13.63 -9.98 14.49
C ASP A 406 -14.41 -9.71 15.78
N PRO A 407 -13.79 -9.85 16.96
CA PRO A 407 -14.50 -9.76 18.23
C PRO A 407 -14.97 -8.35 18.58
N ASN A 408 -14.37 -7.32 17.97
CA ASN A 408 -14.64 -5.92 18.29
C ASN A 408 -15.56 -5.27 17.26
N TYR A 409 -15.47 -5.70 16.00
CA TYR A 409 -16.09 -5.01 14.86
C TYR A 409 -16.99 -5.90 13.99
N GLY A 410 -17.10 -7.19 14.28
CA GLY A 410 -18.00 -8.11 13.60
C GLY A 410 -17.74 -8.21 12.10
N CYS A 411 -18.77 -7.98 11.28
CA CYS A 411 -18.75 -8.20 9.83
C CYS A 411 -18.11 -7.01 9.06
N ARG A 412 -16.82 -6.71 9.33
CA ARG A 412 -16.09 -5.63 8.60
C ARG A 412 -15.90 -5.93 7.12
N LEU A 413 -15.78 -7.22 6.79
CA LEU A 413 -15.57 -7.73 5.44
C LEU A 413 -16.83 -8.44 4.98
N GLY A 414 -17.18 -8.27 3.70
CA GLY A 414 -18.29 -9.00 3.10
C GLY A 414 -18.01 -10.50 3.00
N GLY A 415 -19.06 -11.31 2.83
CA GLY A 415 -18.91 -12.73 2.53
C GLY A 415 -18.24 -13.00 1.19
N ARG A 416 -17.83 -14.25 0.95
CA ARG A 416 -17.15 -14.69 -0.28
C ARG A 416 -17.92 -14.17 -1.51
N PRO A 417 -17.31 -13.31 -2.34
CA PRO A 417 -18.00 -12.77 -3.50
C PRO A 417 -18.10 -13.82 -4.61
N ILE A 418 -19.17 -13.75 -5.39
CA ILE A 418 -19.25 -14.40 -6.70
C ILE A 418 -18.81 -13.41 -7.78
N VAL A 419 -18.16 -13.91 -8.84
CA VAL A 419 -17.82 -13.12 -10.04
C VAL A 419 -18.50 -13.77 -11.24
N LEU A 420 -19.53 -13.12 -11.77
CA LEU A 420 -20.33 -13.60 -12.91
C LEU A 420 -19.99 -12.81 -14.16
N VAL A 421 -19.55 -13.48 -15.22
CA VAL A 421 -19.18 -12.89 -16.51
C VAL A 421 -20.20 -13.28 -17.57
N GLU A 422 -20.79 -12.30 -18.21
CA GLU A 422 -21.79 -12.47 -19.28
C GLU A 422 -21.26 -11.89 -20.58
N ASN A 423 -21.37 -12.65 -21.67
CA ASN A 423 -21.05 -12.17 -23.02
C ASN A 423 -22.20 -11.35 -23.60
N ALA A 424 -22.58 -10.30 -22.88
CA ALA A 424 -23.59 -9.33 -23.27
C ALA A 424 -23.29 -7.96 -22.65
N PRO A 425 -23.69 -6.85 -23.30
CA PRO A 425 -23.62 -5.52 -22.71
C PRO A 425 -24.46 -5.39 -21.44
N ALA A 426 -24.03 -4.52 -20.53
CA ALA A 426 -24.75 -4.29 -19.30
C ALA A 426 -26.07 -3.56 -19.57
N ASN A 427 -27.17 -4.03 -18.97
CA ASN A 427 -28.42 -3.29 -18.95
C ASN A 427 -28.64 -2.69 -17.55
N PHE A 428 -28.26 -1.42 -17.37
CA PHE A 428 -28.40 -0.75 -16.07
C PHE A 428 -29.85 -0.38 -15.72
N GLU A 429 -30.78 -0.40 -16.67
CA GLU A 429 -32.22 -0.21 -16.41
C GLU A 429 -32.85 -1.50 -15.87
N ALA A 430 -32.28 -2.66 -16.20
CA ALA A 430 -32.61 -3.93 -15.60
C ALA A 430 -32.08 -3.96 -14.15
N SER A 431 -32.87 -3.42 -13.23
CA SER A 431 -32.53 -3.41 -11.81
C SER A 431 -32.37 -4.84 -11.30
N ALA A 432 -31.27 -5.11 -10.60
CA ALA A 432 -31.16 -6.32 -9.79
C ALA A 432 -32.31 -6.32 -8.77
N VAL A 433 -33.20 -7.30 -8.85
CA VAL A 433 -34.24 -7.46 -7.84
C VAL A 433 -33.60 -8.17 -6.65
N ILE A 434 -33.18 -7.39 -5.66
CA ILE A 434 -32.67 -7.92 -4.40
C ILE A 434 -33.88 -8.35 -3.57
N GLN A 435 -34.32 -9.60 -3.77
CA GLN A 435 -35.27 -10.22 -2.84
C GLN A 435 -34.49 -10.69 -1.61
N ALA A 436 -34.65 -9.98 -0.49
CA ALA A 436 -34.26 -10.51 0.81
C ALA A 436 -35.18 -11.70 1.12
N GLY A 437 -34.79 -12.90 0.72
CA GLY A 437 -35.47 -14.12 1.11
C GLY A 437 -35.11 -14.45 2.55
N THR A 438 -36.07 -14.46 3.47
CA THR A 438 -35.98 -15.32 4.66
C THR A 438 -35.89 -16.75 4.15
N ALA A 439 -34.68 -17.33 4.19
CA ALA A 439 -34.48 -18.70 3.77
C ALA A 439 -35.22 -19.63 4.73
N THR A 440 -36.29 -20.28 4.26
CA THR A 440 -36.69 -21.57 4.80
C THR A 440 -35.63 -22.56 4.36
N LEU A 441 -34.95 -23.19 5.32
CA LEU A 441 -33.92 -24.20 5.07
C LEU A 441 -34.48 -25.31 4.19
N ILE A 442 -34.09 -25.33 2.91
CA ILE A 442 -34.04 -26.56 2.13
C ILE A 442 -32.57 -26.97 2.16
N SER A 443 -32.26 -27.96 2.99
CA SER A 443 -30.97 -28.63 2.99
C SER A 443 -30.69 -29.14 1.58
N LEU A 444 -29.73 -28.51 0.89
CA LEU A 444 -29.09 -29.15 -0.24
C LEU A 444 -28.14 -30.22 0.33
N PRO A 445 -28.12 -31.45 -0.20
CA PRO A 445 -27.17 -32.43 0.23
C PRO A 445 -25.75 -31.88 0.04
N ALA A 446 -24.91 -32.09 1.04
CA ALA A 446 -23.49 -31.82 0.94
C ALA A 446 -22.94 -32.45 -0.34
N ILE A 447 -22.14 -31.71 -1.08
CA ILE A 447 -21.43 -32.23 -2.25
C ILE A 447 -20.32 -33.15 -1.73
N THR A 448 -20.67 -34.41 -1.46
CA THR A 448 -19.69 -35.49 -1.40
C THR A 448 -19.39 -35.89 -2.84
N ALA A 449 -18.14 -35.68 -3.25
CA ALA A 449 -17.64 -36.23 -4.51
C ALA A 449 -17.91 -37.74 -4.54
N THR A 450 -18.79 -38.17 -5.44
CA THR A 450 -19.03 -39.59 -5.68
C THR A 450 -17.95 -40.08 -6.65
N PRO A 451 -17.13 -41.09 -6.30
CA PRO A 451 -16.12 -41.61 -7.22
C PRO A 451 -16.79 -42.27 -8.43
N CYS A 452 -16.27 -41.99 -9.62
CA CYS A 452 -16.69 -42.63 -10.87
C CYS A 452 -16.39 -44.15 -10.80
N PRO A 453 -17.37 -45.05 -11.00
CA PRO A 453 -17.17 -46.49 -10.91
C PRO A 453 -16.26 -47.10 -11.99
N ASP A 454 -16.07 -46.41 -13.12
CA ASP A 454 -15.41 -46.97 -14.32
C ASP A 454 -14.22 -46.14 -14.84
N CYS A 455 -13.65 -45.26 -14.01
CA CYS A 455 -12.37 -44.64 -14.37
C CYS A 455 -11.22 -45.65 -14.24
N PRO A 456 -10.33 -45.77 -15.24
CA PRO A 456 -9.12 -46.59 -15.09
C PRO A 456 -8.23 -46.01 -13.97
N PRO A 457 -7.57 -46.86 -13.16
CA PRO A 457 -6.84 -46.40 -11.99
C PRO A 457 -5.68 -45.48 -12.39
N THR A 458 -5.65 -44.29 -11.80
CA THR A 458 -4.46 -43.43 -11.76
C THR A 458 -3.33 -44.21 -11.05
N PRO A 459 -2.09 -44.21 -11.57
CA PRO A 459 -0.99 -44.95 -10.95
C PRO A 459 -0.73 -44.46 -9.52
N THR A 460 -0.78 -45.40 -8.58
CA THR A 460 -0.37 -45.23 -7.19
C THR A 460 1.07 -44.69 -7.13
N VAL A 461 1.25 -43.52 -6.53
CA VAL A 461 2.60 -43.05 -6.16
C VAL A 461 3.10 -43.96 -5.04
N THR A 462 4.04 -44.84 -5.39
CA THR A 462 4.83 -45.60 -4.42
C THR A 462 5.60 -44.61 -3.55
N ALA A 463 5.30 -44.59 -2.25
CA ALA A 463 6.12 -43.87 -1.27
C ALA A 463 7.56 -44.40 -1.33
N LEU A 464 8.50 -43.51 -1.60
CA LEU A 464 9.93 -43.81 -1.52
C LEU A 464 10.29 -44.01 -0.03
N PRO A 465 11.03 -45.08 0.34
CA PRO A 465 11.28 -45.40 1.74
C PRO A 465 12.15 -44.34 2.43
N THR A 466 11.71 -43.99 3.65
CA THR A 466 12.47 -43.26 4.67
C THR A 466 13.84 -43.90 4.88
N ALA A 467 14.91 -43.14 4.64
CA ALA A 467 16.26 -43.56 4.98
C ALA A 467 16.51 -43.36 6.49
N THR A 468 16.77 -44.47 7.17
CA THR A 468 17.23 -44.57 8.57
C THR A 468 18.63 -43.98 8.74
N ALA A 469 18.87 -43.32 9.87
CA ALA A 469 20.13 -42.70 10.26
C ALA A 469 21.20 -43.68 10.79
N SER A 470 22.47 -43.43 10.43
CA SER A 470 23.71 -43.70 11.22
C SER A 470 24.98 -43.43 10.39
N PRO A 471 26.17 -43.23 10.99
CA PRO A 471 26.50 -42.51 12.22
C PRO A 471 27.61 -41.45 12.00
N THR A 472 27.78 -40.60 13.02
CA THR A 472 28.82 -39.57 13.22
C THR A 472 30.25 -40.03 12.90
N ALA A 473 31.01 -39.20 12.18
CA ALA A 473 32.47 -39.26 12.11
C ALA A 473 33.09 -37.90 12.51
N THR A 474 33.92 -37.95 13.55
CA THR A 474 34.74 -36.91 14.17
C THR A 474 35.87 -36.43 13.22
N PRO A 475 36.36 -35.18 13.32
CA PRO A 475 37.18 -34.55 12.28
C PRO A 475 38.66 -34.94 12.34
N ILE A 476 39.29 -35.03 11.15
CA ILE A 476 40.74 -35.17 10.99
C ILE A 476 41.24 -34.02 10.11
N ALA A 477 42.21 -33.28 10.66
CA ALA A 477 42.95 -32.22 9.99
C ALA A 477 44.00 -32.77 8.99
N PRO A 478 44.37 -31.99 7.96
CA PRO A 478 45.74 -32.05 7.48
C PRO A 478 46.40 -30.66 7.34
N THR A 479 47.50 -30.56 8.09
CA THR A 479 48.82 -29.95 7.83
C THR A 479 49.03 -29.04 6.61
N VAL A 480 49.65 -27.89 6.92
CA VAL A 480 50.24 -26.85 6.07
C VAL A 480 51.44 -27.37 5.27
N THR A 481 51.53 -27.03 3.97
CA THR A 481 52.80 -26.83 3.27
C THR A 481 52.68 -25.62 2.34
N SER A 482 53.62 -24.69 2.48
CA SER A 482 53.72 -23.43 1.75
C SER A 482 54.19 -23.61 0.31
N THR A 483 53.71 -22.75 -0.60
CA THR A 483 54.33 -22.53 -1.90
C THR A 483 54.33 -21.02 -2.17
N SER A 484 55.53 -20.47 -2.34
CA SER A 484 55.81 -19.06 -2.58
C SER A 484 55.64 -18.72 -4.06
N THR A 485 54.98 -17.60 -4.37
CA THR A 485 55.04 -16.94 -5.68
C THR A 485 54.86 -15.42 -5.48
N PRO A 486 55.63 -14.57 -6.19
CA PRO A 486 56.10 -13.29 -5.66
C PRO A 486 55.12 -12.11 -5.78
N ALA A 487 55.27 -11.18 -4.85
CA ALA A 487 54.56 -9.90 -4.78
C ALA A 487 55.07 -8.88 -5.84
N PRO A 488 54.19 -8.08 -6.45
CA PRO A 488 54.59 -6.96 -7.29
C PRO A 488 55.13 -5.78 -6.44
N THR A 489 56.20 -5.20 -6.95
CA THR A 489 57.01 -4.10 -6.41
C THR A 489 56.22 -2.79 -6.28
N ALA A 490 56.32 -2.14 -5.12
CA ALA A 490 55.81 -0.79 -4.87
C ALA A 490 56.77 0.28 -5.41
N THR A 491 56.22 1.27 -6.13
CA THR A 491 56.93 2.48 -6.55
C THR A 491 56.76 3.59 -5.50
N SER A 492 57.85 4.28 -5.18
CA SER A 492 57.93 5.34 -4.18
C SER A 492 57.50 6.71 -4.73
N THR A 493 56.80 7.51 -3.90
CA THR A 493 56.68 8.98 -4.03
C THR A 493 56.52 9.59 -2.63
N PRO A 494 56.84 10.88 -2.38
CA PRO A 494 57.69 11.29 -1.28
C PRO A 494 56.92 11.93 -0.11
N GLN A 495 57.57 11.92 1.05
CA GLN A 495 57.13 12.51 2.32
C GLN A 495 57.32 14.04 2.35
N PRO A 496 56.34 14.80 2.88
CA PRO A 496 56.57 16.12 3.45
C PRO A 496 56.67 16.08 4.99
N THR A 497 57.81 16.62 5.43
CA THR A 497 58.25 17.23 6.70
C THR A 497 57.25 17.46 7.83
N ALA A 498 57.66 17.05 9.04
CA ALA A 498 57.05 17.39 10.33
C ALA A 498 57.39 18.82 10.77
N THR A 499 56.42 19.55 11.36
CA THR A 499 56.71 20.69 12.23
C THR A 499 55.60 20.95 13.27
N ALA A 500 56.05 20.96 14.52
CA ALA A 500 55.63 21.67 15.74
C ALA A 500 54.25 21.46 16.39
N GLU A 501 54.32 20.93 17.62
CA GLU A 501 53.35 21.06 18.71
C GLU A 501 52.98 22.53 19.00
N ALA A 502 51.70 22.78 19.21
CA ALA A 502 51.21 24.05 19.75
C ALA A 502 51.11 23.98 21.27
N THR A 503 51.80 24.93 21.90
CA THR A 503 51.92 25.18 23.33
C THR A 503 50.58 25.64 23.95
N ALA A 504 50.24 25.09 25.12
CA ALA A 504 49.13 25.53 25.94
C ALA A 504 49.38 26.94 26.52
N ILE A 505 48.43 27.85 26.35
CA ILE A 505 48.39 29.14 27.05
C ILE A 505 47.33 29.05 28.14
N ALA A 506 47.78 29.23 29.39
CA ALA A 506 46.94 29.36 30.56
C ALA A 506 46.34 30.77 30.64
N ILE A 507 45.02 30.86 30.85
CA ILE A 507 44.36 32.08 31.31
C ILE A 507 43.73 31.80 32.67
N VAL A 508 44.18 32.59 33.65
CA VAL A 508 43.74 32.64 35.04
C VAL A 508 42.50 33.53 35.14
N VAL A 509 41.42 33.03 35.75
CA VAL A 509 40.37 33.87 36.35
C VAL A 509 39.90 33.24 37.66
N THR A 510 39.93 34.01 38.74
CA THR A 510 39.40 33.69 40.08
C THR A 510 38.38 34.78 40.54
N PRO A 511 37.52 34.50 41.54
CA PRO A 511 36.04 34.75 41.55
C PRO A 511 35.66 35.90 42.55
N PRO A 512 34.45 36.10 43.17
CA PRO A 512 33.24 35.28 43.45
C PRO A 512 31.89 35.99 43.11
N ALA A 513 30.66 35.47 43.31
CA ALA A 513 30.07 34.87 44.51
C ALA A 513 28.81 34.02 44.25
N ALA A 514 28.52 33.20 45.26
CA ALA A 514 27.66 32.03 45.28
C ALA A 514 26.16 32.31 45.47
N ALA A 515 25.34 31.38 44.97
CA ALA A 515 24.30 30.73 45.78
C ALA A 515 24.07 29.30 45.26
N GLN A 516 24.22 28.36 46.20
CA GLN A 516 23.93 26.92 46.21
C GLN A 516 22.48 26.61 45.76
N ALA A 517 22.02 25.41 45.43
CA ALA A 517 22.49 24.05 45.10
C ALA A 517 21.17 23.32 44.72
N ALA A 518 21.10 22.38 43.77
CA ALA A 518 21.41 20.97 44.01
C ALA A 518 21.48 20.19 42.68
N VAL A 519 22.34 19.17 42.68
CA VAL A 519 22.74 18.30 41.56
C VAL A 519 22.19 16.85 41.80
N PRO A 520 22.48 15.81 40.98
CA PRO A 520 21.52 14.93 40.29
C PRO A 520 21.60 13.46 40.80
N PRO A 521 21.29 12.41 40.00
CA PRO A 521 22.38 11.79 39.22
C PRO A 521 21.97 11.33 37.79
N ILE A 522 22.79 11.59 36.77
CA ILE A 522 23.87 10.77 36.17
C ILE A 522 23.40 9.99 34.93
N ALA A 523 23.97 10.41 33.81
CA ALA A 523 24.04 9.69 32.55
C ALA A 523 25.08 8.56 32.61
N GLN A 524 24.85 7.49 31.86
CA GLN A 524 25.93 6.81 31.13
C GLN A 524 25.42 6.39 29.76
N GLY A 525 26.12 6.84 28.73
CA GLY A 525 25.90 6.43 27.35
C GLY A 525 26.58 5.11 27.04
N PHE A 526 26.09 4.49 25.98
CA PHE A 526 26.87 3.61 25.11
C PHE A 526 26.51 3.96 23.67
N GLN A 527 27.55 4.25 22.87
CA GLN A 527 27.48 4.28 21.42
C GLN A 527 27.35 2.85 20.90
N LEU A 528 26.48 2.64 19.92
CA LEU A 528 26.60 1.56 18.94
C LEU A 528 25.95 2.00 17.63
N GLU A 529 26.73 1.85 16.57
CA GLU A 529 26.43 2.19 15.20
C GLU A 529 25.36 1.30 14.58
N SER A 530 24.68 1.85 13.57
CA SER A 530 24.07 1.16 12.43
C SER A 530 22.88 0.21 12.68
N ILE A 531 21.89 0.31 11.79
CA ILE A 531 20.64 -0.47 11.71
C ILE A 531 19.50 0.08 12.59
N LEU A 532 18.83 1.14 12.13
CA LEU A 532 17.49 1.53 12.60
C LEU A 532 16.77 2.35 11.51
N GLY A 533 16.20 1.63 10.54
CA GLY A 533 15.36 2.19 9.49
C GLY A 533 14.24 1.26 9.01
N VAL A 534 14.00 0.13 9.71
CA VAL A 534 13.01 -0.90 9.30
C VAL A 534 12.09 -1.35 10.45
N LEU A 535 12.15 -0.74 11.64
CA LEU A 535 11.49 -1.26 12.85
C LEU A 535 10.21 -0.53 13.30
N ALA A 536 9.64 0.39 12.52
CA ALA A 536 8.65 1.34 13.05
C ALA A 536 7.15 1.07 12.74
N LEU A 537 6.75 -0.11 12.24
CA LEU A 537 5.31 -0.42 12.01
C LEU A 537 4.70 -1.42 13.01
N GLY A 538 5.50 -2.06 13.86
CA GLY A 538 5.05 -3.21 14.65
C GLY A 538 4.72 -3.01 16.13
N LEU A 539 4.97 -1.82 16.69
CA LEU A 539 4.78 -1.52 18.11
C LEU A 539 3.59 -0.57 18.35
N ALA A 540 2.68 -0.48 17.38
CA ALA A 540 1.78 0.64 17.10
C ALA A 540 0.56 0.88 18.01
N VAL A 541 0.28 0.08 19.06
CA VAL A 541 -1.03 0.23 19.78
C VAL A 541 -0.95 0.14 21.31
N GLU A 542 0.12 -0.38 21.92
CA GLU A 542 0.10 -0.69 23.37
C GLU A 542 -0.02 0.52 24.29
N VAL A 543 0.48 1.71 23.92
CA VAL A 543 0.48 2.87 24.84
C VAL A 543 -0.74 3.78 24.64
N GLY A 544 -1.29 3.86 23.42
CA GLY A 544 -2.47 4.70 23.12
C GLY A 544 -3.75 4.24 23.84
N LEU A 545 -3.91 2.93 24.04
CA LEU A 545 -5.10 2.36 24.71
C LEU A 545 -5.05 2.44 26.26
N ILE A 546 -3.85 2.52 26.86
CA ILE A 546 -3.71 2.66 28.33
C ILE A 546 -4.31 4.00 28.79
N MET A 547 -4.17 5.06 28.00
CA MET A 547 -4.79 6.36 28.30
C MET A 547 -6.32 6.36 28.09
N LEU A 548 -6.84 5.55 27.16
CA LEU A 548 -8.29 5.38 26.94
C LEU A 548 -8.96 4.63 28.09
N LEU A 549 -8.29 3.61 28.66
CA LEU A 549 -8.77 2.82 29.81
C LEU A 549 -8.77 3.59 31.13
N LEU A 550 -7.79 4.50 31.33
CA LEU A 550 -7.73 5.33 32.54
C LEU A 550 -8.81 6.44 32.55
N ARG A 551 -9.18 6.97 31.38
CA ARG A 551 -10.21 8.02 31.28
C ARG A 551 -11.64 7.47 31.37
N TRP A 552 -11.86 6.22 30.94
CA TRP A 552 -13.19 5.58 31.05
C TRP A 552 -13.53 5.13 32.48
N ARG A 553 -12.52 4.75 33.28
CA ARG A 553 -12.70 4.40 34.70
C ARG A 553 -13.03 5.62 35.58
N SER A 554 -12.58 6.83 35.24
CA SER A 554 -12.88 8.03 36.05
C SER A 554 -14.28 8.60 35.84
N VAL A 555 -14.94 8.28 34.70
CA VAL A 555 -16.30 8.76 34.40
C VAL A 555 -17.37 7.87 35.05
N ARG A 556 -17.08 6.58 35.28
CA ARG A 556 -17.98 5.65 35.98
C ARG A 556 -17.99 5.78 37.51
N SER A 557 -17.01 6.45 38.12
CA SER A 557 -16.96 6.63 39.58
C SER A 557 -17.66 7.89 40.10
N ARG A 558 -18.25 8.72 39.21
CA ARG A 558 -19.02 9.93 39.60
C ARG A 558 -20.53 9.82 39.35
N SER A 559 -21.02 8.63 39.01
CA SER A 559 -22.47 8.35 38.92
C SER A 559 -22.80 7.08 39.70
N LYS A 560 -22.65 7.14 41.02
CA LYS A 560 -23.39 6.36 42.01
C LYS A 560 -23.67 7.24 43.21
#